data_AF-A0A9P0GQP9-F1
#
_entry.id   AF-A0A9P0GQP9-F1
#
_cell.length_a   1.000
_cell.length_b   1.000
_cell.length_c   1.000
_cell.angle_alpha   90.00
_cell.angle_beta   90.00
_cell.angle_gamma   90.00
#
_symmetry.space_group_name_H-M   'P 1'
#
loop_
_entity.id
_entity.type
_entity.pdbx_description
1 polymer ?
#
loop_
_entity_poly.entity_id
_entity_poly.type
_entity_poly.pdbx_seq_one_letter_code
_entity_poly.pdbx_strand_id
1 'polypeptide(L)'
;MAFKVSTLFVLVISALILEANSHSAETKSLGNEIDDLLHKLREAVDKAVVKAQSALDEATTKVNQTAQKVEDAAVQQMQSTEQKLTEELDKLKQKAKDAGVNIDECLGADEQRLISLPNVYSDDLVHCVEDQITSAIKYAQDGLNQIKTVVDDIENIKQEVKDCGHGLKAVKCLAKLAAKIEKDITTLPAKIEADAVATAALITQLVPNIEKCASDKTSALENEGEEILKKIGVCVATKIVT
;
A
#
# COMPACT_ATOMS: atom_id res chain seq x y z
N MET A 1 8.63 52.85 73.14
CA MET A 1 9.56 51.96 72.39
C MET A 1 9.32 52.21 70.92
N ALA A 2 10.23 52.93 70.26
CA ALA A 2 10.09 53.33 68.85
C ALA A 2 10.90 52.37 67.97
N PHE A 3 10.22 51.57 67.16
CA PHE A 3 10.86 50.73 66.14
C PHE A 3 11.23 51.60 64.93
N LYS A 4 12.52 51.92 64.79
CA LYS A 4 13.12 52.41 63.54
C LYS A 4 13.15 51.23 62.56
N VAL A 5 12.07 51.03 61.80
CA VAL A 5 12.04 50.08 60.68
C VAL A 5 12.77 50.72 59.50
N SER A 6 13.80 50.00 59.05
CA SER A 6 14.81 50.42 58.07
C SER A 6 14.21 50.68 56.68
N THR A 7 14.32 51.92 56.20
CA THR A 7 13.99 52.38 54.84
C THR A 7 14.77 51.65 53.73
N LEU A 8 15.77 50.84 54.07
CA LEU A 8 16.50 49.97 53.12
C LEU A 8 15.68 48.76 52.65
N PHE A 9 14.67 48.29 53.41
CA PHE A 9 13.91 47.08 53.05
C PHE A 9 12.88 47.33 51.92
N VAL A 10 12.41 48.57 51.76
CA VAL A 10 11.39 48.93 50.74
C VAL A 10 12.00 49.06 49.34
N LEU A 11 13.28 49.45 49.22
CA LEU A 11 13.98 49.58 47.94
C LEU A 11 14.42 48.23 47.35
N VAL A 12 14.70 47.21 48.18
CA VAL A 12 15.06 45.86 47.69
C VAL A 12 13.83 45.11 47.16
N ILE A 13 12.66 45.31 47.77
CA ILE A 13 11.40 44.67 47.33
C ILE A 13 10.90 45.26 46.00
N SER A 14 11.15 46.54 45.73
CA SER A 14 10.73 47.18 44.47
C SER A 14 11.62 46.81 43.27
N ALA A 15 12.89 46.46 43.47
CA ALA A 15 13.75 45.90 42.42
C ALA A 15 13.37 44.45 42.04
N LEU A 16 12.97 43.62 43.02
CA LEU A 16 12.54 42.23 42.79
C LEU A 16 11.20 42.12 42.02
N ILE A 17 10.30 43.11 42.15
CA ILE A 17 9.03 43.12 41.41
C ILE A 17 9.24 43.51 39.93
N LEU A 18 10.30 44.26 39.61
CA LEU A 18 10.61 44.63 38.23
C LEU A 18 11.19 43.46 37.41
N GLU A 19 12.02 42.61 38.03
CA GLU A 19 12.60 41.41 37.38
C GLU A 19 11.54 40.31 37.15
N ALA A 20 10.53 40.22 38.02
CA ALA A 20 9.44 39.26 37.85
C ALA A 20 8.52 39.58 36.65
N ASN A 21 8.36 40.87 36.32
CA ASN A 21 7.49 41.30 35.21
C ASN A 21 8.17 41.18 33.83
N SER A 22 9.49 41.34 33.72
CA SER A 22 10.20 41.15 32.44
C SER A 22 10.19 39.68 31.98
N HIS A 23 10.31 38.74 32.92
CA HIS A 23 10.33 37.30 32.64
C HIS A 23 8.99 36.75 32.15
N SER A 24 7.87 37.36 32.58
CA SER A 24 6.52 37.00 32.13
C SER A 24 6.27 37.42 30.67
N ALA A 25 6.88 38.53 30.23
CA ALA A 25 6.75 39.01 28.85
C ALA A 25 7.57 38.15 27.85
N GLU A 26 8.81 37.78 28.20
CA GLU A 26 9.66 36.94 27.34
C GLU A 26 9.09 35.53 27.16
N THR A 27 8.56 34.91 28.23
CA THR A 27 7.94 33.58 28.17
C THR A 27 6.68 33.56 27.29
N LYS A 28 5.87 34.62 27.31
CA LYS A 28 4.72 34.77 26.39
C LYS A 28 5.14 34.92 24.93
N SER A 29 6.18 35.70 24.65
CA SER A 29 6.69 35.88 23.28
C SER A 29 7.17 34.56 22.69
N LEU A 30 7.93 33.79 23.47
CA LEU A 30 8.45 32.47 23.07
C LEU A 30 7.33 31.43 22.88
N GLY A 31 6.28 31.50 23.72
CA GLY A 31 5.08 30.66 23.56
C GLY A 31 4.36 30.91 22.23
N ASN A 32 4.16 32.17 21.86
CA ASN A 32 3.53 32.53 20.57
C ASN A 32 4.38 32.08 19.37
N GLU A 33 5.70 32.19 19.47
CA GLU A 33 6.63 31.72 18.43
C GLU A 33 6.56 30.19 18.25
N ILE A 34 6.47 29.44 19.35
CA ILE A 34 6.30 27.99 19.30
C ILE A 34 4.94 27.59 18.71
N ASP A 35 3.88 28.32 19.03
CA ASP A 35 2.56 28.07 18.44
C ASP A 35 2.57 28.30 16.92
N ASP A 36 3.27 29.35 16.44
CA ASP A 36 3.48 29.61 15.01
C ASP A 36 4.33 28.51 14.34
N LEU A 37 5.41 28.07 15.00
CA LEU A 37 6.24 26.96 14.51
C LEU A 37 5.46 25.65 14.46
N LEU A 38 4.64 25.34 15.47
CA LEU A 38 3.75 24.17 15.48
C LEU A 38 2.70 24.25 14.36
N HIS A 39 2.15 25.44 14.10
CA HIS A 39 1.23 25.65 13.00
C HIS A 39 1.89 25.38 11.64
N LYS A 40 3.10 25.91 11.42
CA LYS A 40 3.90 25.66 10.20
C LYS A 40 4.26 24.18 10.05
N LEU A 41 4.63 23.51 11.15
CA LEU A 41 4.92 22.08 11.14
C LEU A 41 3.71 21.27 10.70
N ARG A 42 2.54 21.54 11.28
CA ARG A 42 1.28 20.90 10.91
C ARG A 42 0.93 21.13 9.45
N GLU A 43 1.00 22.36 8.97
CA GLU A 43 0.70 22.69 7.57
C GLU A 43 1.65 21.96 6.60
N ALA A 44 2.94 21.89 6.93
CA ALA A 44 3.94 21.19 6.12
C ALA A 44 3.70 19.67 6.10
N VAL A 45 3.36 19.08 7.25
CA VAL A 45 3.05 17.65 7.37
C VAL A 45 1.73 17.32 6.69
N ASP A 46 0.68 18.11 6.85
CA ASP A 46 -0.62 17.90 6.18
C ASP A 46 -0.44 17.90 4.66
N LYS A 47 0.34 18.85 4.11
CA LYS A 47 0.67 18.87 2.68
C LYS A 47 1.41 17.61 2.25
N ALA A 48 2.37 17.14 3.03
CA ALA A 48 3.12 15.91 2.73
C ALA A 48 2.22 14.66 2.81
N VAL A 49 1.32 14.58 3.79
CA VAL A 49 0.33 13.51 3.95
C VAL A 49 -0.60 13.43 2.74
N VAL A 50 -1.12 14.57 2.27
CA VAL A 50 -1.99 14.61 1.07
C VAL A 50 -1.26 14.14 -0.17
N LYS A 51 0.00 14.57 -0.36
CA LYS A 51 0.83 14.08 -1.48
C LYS A 51 1.12 12.59 -1.37
N ALA A 52 1.44 12.11 -0.17
CA ALA A 52 1.67 10.70 0.08
C ALA A 52 0.43 9.85 -0.23
N GLN A 53 -0.75 10.28 0.23
CA GLN A 53 -2.03 9.63 -0.10
C GLN A 53 -2.24 9.58 -1.62
N SER A 54 -2.07 10.71 -2.32
CA SER A 54 -2.18 10.77 -3.79
C SER A 54 -1.23 9.77 -4.46
N ALA A 55 0.03 9.70 -4.04
CA ALA A 55 1.01 8.80 -4.62
C ALA A 55 0.66 7.32 -4.40
N LEU A 56 0.15 6.97 -3.22
CA LEU A 56 -0.29 5.60 -2.90
C LEU A 56 -1.58 5.22 -3.64
N ASP A 57 -2.52 6.15 -3.78
CA ASP A 57 -3.75 5.97 -4.54
C ASP A 57 -3.47 5.80 -6.03
N GLU A 58 -2.55 6.60 -6.59
CA GLU A 58 -2.09 6.46 -7.98
C GLU A 58 -1.42 5.10 -8.21
N ALA A 59 -0.53 4.68 -7.31
CA ALA A 59 0.14 3.38 -7.40
C ALA A 59 -0.87 2.21 -7.35
N THR A 60 -1.83 2.28 -6.42
CA THR A 60 -2.88 1.26 -6.26
C THR A 60 -3.82 1.24 -7.47
N THR A 61 -4.21 2.41 -7.96
CA THR A 61 -5.04 2.54 -9.18
C THR A 61 -4.34 1.93 -10.39
N LYS A 62 -3.02 2.16 -10.53
CA LYS A 62 -2.24 1.56 -11.60
C LYS A 62 -2.23 0.03 -11.52
N VAL A 63 -2.05 -0.54 -10.32
CA VAL A 63 -2.13 -1.99 -10.12
C VAL A 63 -3.50 -2.54 -10.51
N ASN A 64 -4.60 -1.91 -10.07
CA ASN A 64 -5.95 -2.34 -10.42
C ASN A 64 -6.24 -2.26 -11.93
N GLN A 65 -5.81 -1.18 -12.58
CA GLN A 65 -5.96 -1.02 -14.03
C GLN A 65 -5.15 -2.06 -14.81
N THR A 66 -3.94 -2.39 -14.34
CA THR A 66 -3.13 -3.46 -14.94
C THR A 66 -3.77 -4.81 -14.71
N ALA A 67 -4.22 -5.11 -13.49
CA ALA A 67 -4.93 -6.34 -13.16
C ALA A 67 -6.11 -6.58 -14.11
N GLN A 68 -7.01 -5.60 -14.23
CA GLN A 68 -8.16 -5.71 -15.13
C GLN A 68 -7.76 -5.98 -16.59
N LYS A 69 -6.78 -5.24 -17.12
CA LYS A 69 -6.31 -5.43 -18.50
C LYS A 69 -5.69 -6.81 -18.72
N VAL A 70 -4.92 -7.28 -17.74
CA VAL A 70 -4.24 -8.58 -17.79
C VAL A 70 -5.24 -9.72 -17.69
N GLU A 71 -6.22 -9.62 -16.79
CA GLU A 71 -7.33 -10.58 -16.68
C GLU A 71 -8.14 -10.64 -17.97
N ASP A 72 -8.57 -9.50 -18.52
CA ASP A 72 -9.33 -9.45 -19.77
C ASP A 72 -8.57 -10.12 -20.93
N ALA A 73 -7.28 -9.83 -21.06
CA ALA A 73 -6.43 -10.43 -22.10
C ALA A 73 -6.25 -11.93 -21.89
N ALA A 74 -6.02 -12.36 -20.65
CA ALA A 74 -5.85 -13.76 -20.31
C ALA A 74 -7.14 -14.57 -20.53
N VAL A 75 -8.30 -14.04 -20.14
CA VAL A 75 -9.61 -14.67 -20.39
C VAL A 75 -9.87 -14.83 -21.89
N GLN A 76 -9.58 -13.81 -22.71
CA GLN A 76 -9.70 -13.91 -24.17
C GLN A 76 -8.76 -15.00 -24.74
N GLN A 77 -7.54 -15.08 -24.23
CA GLN A 77 -6.59 -16.13 -24.62
C GLN A 77 -7.09 -17.52 -24.21
N MET A 78 -7.60 -17.67 -22.99
CA MET A 78 -8.18 -18.94 -22.50
C MET A 78 -9.39 -19.38 -23.33
N GLN A 79 -10.27 -18.45 -23.71
CA GLN A 79 -11.40 -18.74 -24.61
C GLN A 79 -10.94 -19.19 -26.00
N SER A 80 -9.88 -18.55 -26.55
CA SER A 80 -9.32 -18.99 -27.83
C SER A 80 -8.71 -20.38 -27.72
N THR A 81 -8.01 -20.68 -26.62
CA THR A 81 -7.46 -22.01 -26.34
C THR A 81 -8.58 -23.05 -26.20
N GLU A 82 -9.63 -22.77 -25.44
CA GLU A 82 -10.80 -23.64 -25.30
C GLU A 82 -11.43 -23.99 -26.65
N GLN A 83 -11.62 -22.99 -27.52
CA GLN A 83 -12.16 -23.21 -28.87
C GLN A 83 -11.27 -24.14 -29.69
N LYS A 84 -9.94 -23.90 -29.71
CA LYS A 84 -8.99 -24.78 -30.40
C LYS A 84 -9.05 -26.22 -29.87
N LEU A 85 -9.03 -26.38 -28.55
CA LEU A 85 -9.07 -27.69 -27.92
C LEU A 85 -10.37 -28.44 -28.26
N THR A 86 -11.50 -27.73 -28.26
CA THR A 86 -12.81 -28.28 -28.63
C THR A 86 -12.85 -28.71 -30.10
N GLU A 87 -12.36 -27.86 -31.02
CA GLU A 87 -12.29 -28.20 -32.44
C GLU A 87 -11.42 -29.43 -32.72
N GLU A 88 -10.30 -29.56 -32.02
CA GLU A 88 -9.41 -30.72 -32.15
C GLU A 88 -10.05 -32.00 -31.60
N LEU A 89 -10.74 -31.91 -30.45
CA LEU A 89 -11.52 -33.01 -29.91
C LEU A 89 -12.61 -33.46 -30.91
N ASP A 90 -13.34 -32.51 -31.50
CA ASP A 90 -14.40 -32.81 -32.46
C ASP A 90 -13.85 -33.44 -33.74
N LYS A 91 -12.67 -33.01 -34.20
CA LYS A 91 -11.96 -33.67 -35.33
C LYS A 91 -11.61 -35.12 -34.99
N LEU A 92 -11.19 -35.43 -33.75
CA LEU A 92 -10.91 -36.80 -33.31
C LEU A 92 -12.19 -37.64 -33.27
N LYS A 93 -13.28 -37.10 -32.71
CA LYS A 93 -14.60 -37.76 -32.68
C LYS A 93 -15.13 -38.05 -34.08
N GLN A 94 -15.02 -37.09 -35.00
CA GLN A 94 -15.47 -37.27 -36.38
C GLN A 94 -14.65 -38.34 -37.10
N LYS A 95 -13.31 -38.35 -36.95
CA LYS A 95 -12.46 -39.40 -37.53
C LYS A 95 -12.83 -40.81 -37.04
N ALA A 96 -13.12 -40.96 -35.75
CA ALA A 96 -13.56 -42.23 -35.19
C ALA A 96 -14.91 -42.67 -35.73
N LYS A 97 -15.86 -41.73 -35.83
CA LYS A 97 -17.19 -41.96 -36.41
C LYS A 97 -17.10 -42.39 -37.88
N ASP A 98 -16.26 -41.72 -38.67
CA ASP A 98 -16.04 -42.06 -40.08
C ASP A 98 -15.41 -43.45 -40.26
N ALA A 99 -14.61 -43.90 -39.29
CA ALA A 99 -14.07 -45.25 -39.23
C ALA A 99 -15.04 -46.30 -38.66
N GLY A 100 -16.22 -45.90 -38.17
CA GLY A 100 -17.19 -46.81 -37.55
C GLY A 100 -16.74 -47.38 -36.20
N VAL A 101 -15.88 -46.65 -35.48
CA VAL A 101 -15.25 -47.10 -34.23
C VAL A 101 -15.89 -46.39 -33.03
N ASN A 102 -16.21 -47.15 -31.98
CA ASN A 102 -16.62 -46.56 -30.69
C ASN A 102 -15.39 -46.09 -29.90
N ILE A 103 -15.40 -44.83 -29.46
CA ILE A 103 -14.34 -44.17 -28.70
C ILE A 103 -14.75 -43.70 -27.30
N ASP A 104 -15.89 -44.14 -26.77
CA ASP A 104 -16.38 -43.75 -25.43
C ASP A 104 -15.32 -44.03 -24.34
N GLU A 105 -14.62 -45.16 -24.44
CA GLU A 105 -13.51 -45.53 -23.55
C GLU A 105 -12.29 -44.61 -23.68
N CYS A 106 -12.08 -43.99 -24.86
CA CYS A 106 -11.01 -43.03 -25.08
C CYS A 106 -11.35 -41.64 -24.57
N LEU A 107 -12.64 -41.27 -24.55
CA LEU A 107 -13.12 -39.97 -24.07
C LEU A 107 -13.21 -39.93 -22.55
N GLY A 108 -13.95 -40.87 -21.95
CA GLY A 108 -14.04 -41.09 -20.50
C GLY A 108 -13.95 -39.81 -19.63
N ALA A 109 -13.05 -39.84 -18.66
CA ALA A 109 -12.80 -38.69 -17.77
C ALA A 109 -11.96 -37.58 -18.43
N ASP A 110 -11.24 -37.89 -19.51
CA ASP A 110 -10.35 -36.94 -20.19
C ASP A 110 -11.16 -35.86 -20.93
N GLU A 111 -12.28 -36.21 -21.55
CA GLU A 111 -13.20 -35.25 -22.17
C GLU A 111 -13.79 -34.28 -21.13
N GLN A 112 -14.28 -34.81 -20.00
CA GLN A 112 -14.82 -33.97 -18.93
C GLN A 112 -13.75 -33.03 -18.37
N ARG A 113 -12.53 -33.53 -18.17
CA ARG A 113 -11.39 -32.72 -17.74
C ARG A 113 -11.12 -31.61 -18.75
N LEU A 114 -11.07 -31.92 -20.05
CA LEU A 114 -10.87 -30.94 -21.12
C LEU A 114 -11.92 -29.83 -21.13
N ILE A 115 -13.19 -30.18 -20.90
CA ILE A 115 -14.29 -29.21 -20.83
C ILE A 115 -14.21 -28.35 -19.57
N SER A 116 -13.77 -28.92 -18.43
CA SER A 116 -13.68 -28.18 -17.16
C SER A 116 -12.44 -27.30 -17.04
N LEU A 117 -11.41 -27.57 -17.84
CA LEU A 117 -10.08 -26.97 -17.75
C LEU A 117 -10.08 -25.43 -17.80
N PRO A 118 -10.79 -24.77 -18.75
CA PRO A 118 -10.82 -23.31 -18.82
C PRO A 118 -11.36 -22.65 -17.55
N ASN A 119 -12.39 -23.24 -16.92
CA ASN A 119 -12.97 -22.71 -15.69
C ASN A 119 -11.99 -22.81 -14.52
N VAL A 120 -11.32 -23.96 -14.37
CA VAL A 120 -10.31 -24.17 -13.32
C VAL A 120 -9.18 -23.14 -13.44
N TYR A 121 -8.65 -22.95 -14.64
CA TYR A 121 -7.56 -21.99 -14.84
C TYR A 121 -8.01 -20.53 -14.79
N SER A 122 -9.27 -20.24 -15.12
CA SER A 122 -9.86 -18.90 -14.95
C SER A 122 -10.04 -18.55 -13.48
N ASP A 123 -10.58 -19.46 -12.67
CA ASP A 123 -10.72 -19.27 -11.23
C ASP A 123 -9.35 -19.07 -10.58
N ASP A 124 -8.37 -19.91 -10.92
CA ASP A 124 -7.00 -19.80 -10.44
C ASP A 124 -6.32 -18.47 -10.83
N LEU A 125 -6.61 -17.96 -12.03
CA LEU A 125 -6.11 -16.67 -12.50
C LEU A 125 -6.66 -15.54 -11.60
N VAL A 126 -7.98 -15.51 -11.39
CA VAL A 126 -8.64 -14.49 -10.57
C VAL A 126 -8.06 -14.48 -9.17
N HIS A 127 -7.93 -15.64 -8.51
CA HIS A 127 -7.34 -15.71 -7.18
C HIS A 127 -5.89 -15.19 -7.15
N CYS A 128 -5.07 -15.56 -8.14
CA CYS A 128 -3.68 -15.10 -8.21
C CYS A 128 -3.57 -13.58 -8.34
N VAL A 129 -4.44 -12.96 -9.15
CA VAL A 129 -4.48 -11.50 -9.36
C VAL A 129 -5.06 -10.78 -8.13
N GLU A 130 -6.14 -11.29 -7.54
CA GLU A 130 -6.73 -10.77 -6.30
C GLU A 130 -5.74 -10.76 -5.13
N ASP A 131 -4.88 -11.77 -5.02
CA ASP A 131 -3.80 -11.81 -4.03
C ASP A 131 -2.79 -10.66 -4.21
N GLN A 132 -2.46 -10.31 -5.46
CA GLN A 132 -1.58 -9.17 -5.74
C GLN A 132 -2.27 -7.84 -5.42
N ILE A 133 -3.55 -7.68 -5.76
CA ILE A 133 -4.33 -6.49 -5.43
C ILE A 133 -4.42 -6.32 -3.90
N THR A 134 -4.71 -7.41 -3.18
CA THR A 134 -4.77 -7.41 -1.71
C THR A 134 -3.44 -6.99 -1.10
N SER A 135 -2.32 -7.47 -1.67
CA SER A 135 -0.97 -7.08 -1.25
C SER A 135 -0.70 -5.59 -1.49
N ALA A 136 -1.14 -5.04 -2.62
CA ALA A 136 -1.02 -3.61 -2.93
C ALA A 136 -1.78 -2.75 -1.90
N ILE A 137 -3.04 -3.12 -1.60
CA ILE A 137 -3.88 -2.43 -0.61
C ILE A 137 -3.22 -2.47 0.76
N LYS A 138 -2.68 -3.63 1.16
CA LYS A 138 -1.97 -3.78 2.43
C LYS A 138 -0.75 -2.87 2.52
N TYR A 139 0.08 -2.82 1.47
CA TYR A 139 1.24 -1.91 1.46
C TYR A 139 0.83 -0.44 1.57
N ALA A 140 -0.22 -0.02 0.86
CA ALA A 140 -0.74 1.34 0.97
C ALA A 140 -1.22 1.65 2.40
N GLN A 141 -1.98 0.73 3.01
CA GLN A 141 -2.46 0.89 4.39
C GLN A 141 -1.31 0.93 5.41
N ASP A 142 -0.32 0.06 5.26
CA ASP A 142 0.86 0.03 6.13
C ASP A 142 1.66 1.35 6.01
N GLY A 143 1.83 1.87 4.79
CA GLY A 143 2.44 3.18 4.55
C GLY A 143 1.66 4.33 5.20
N LEU A 144 0.33 4.34 5.07
CA LEU A 144 -0.51 5.35 5.72
C LEU A 144 -0.49 5.26 7.25
N ASN A 145 -0.42 4.05 7.80
CA ASN A 145 -0.28 3.84 9.24
C ASN A 145 1.05 4.39 9.77
N GLN A 146 2.15 4.20 9.03
CA GLN A 146 3.44 4.80 9.37
C GLN A 146 3.37 6.33 9.35
N ILE A 147 2.73 6.92 8.33
CA ILE A 147 2.53 8.37 8.24
C ILE A 147 1.69 8.89 9.42
N LYS A 148 0.65 8.15 9.84
CA LYS A 148 -0.16 8.52 11.00
C LYS A 148 0.66 8.62 12.29
N THR A 149 1.64 7.74 12.50
CA THR A 149 2.53 7.85 13.68
C THR A 149 3.29 9.17 13.72
N VAL A 150 3.66 9.72 12.56
CA VAL A 150 4.31 11.04 12.46
C VAL A 150 3.37 12.17 12.88
N VAL A 151 2.08 12.05 12.55
CA VAL A 151 1.06 13.02 12.99
C VAL A 151 0.85 12.95 14.51
N ASP A 152 0.82 11.75 15.07
CA ASP A 152 0.70 11.56 16.52
C ASP A 152 1.91 12.16 17.28
N ASP A 153 3.12 12.07 16.70
CA ASP A 153 4.33 12.70 17.26
C ASP A 153 4.20 14.24 17.37
N ILE A 154 3.49 14.89 16.44
CA ILE A 154 3.24 16.34 16.50
C ILE A 154 2.31 16.70 17.67
N GLU A 155 1.30 15.88 17.93
CA GLU A 155 0.44 16.07 19.11
C GLU A 155 1.21 15.84 20.42
N ASN A 156 2.17 14.92 20.43
CA ASN A 156 3.09 14.73 21.55
C ASN A 156 3.96 15.98 21.79
N ILE A 157 4.51 16.60 20.72
CA ILE A 157 5.28 17.85 20.86
C ILE A 157 4.42 18.96 21.48
N LYS A 158 3.15 19.08 21.07
CA LYS A 158 2.22 20.05 21.67
C LYS A 158 2.01 19.81 23.17
N GLN A 159 2.00 18.56 23.61
CA GLN A 159 1.94 18.23 25.02
C GLN A 159 3.26 18.57 25.74
N GLU A 160 4.42 18.27 25.14
CA GLU A 160 5.73 18.67 25.67
C GLU A 160 5.83 20.19 25.90
N VAL A 161 5.25 21.00 25.01
CA VAL A 161 5.18 22.47 25.15
C VAL A 161 4.39 22.87 26.40
N LYS A 162 3.26 22.23 26.67
CA LYS A 162 2.47 22.48 27.89
C LYS A 162 3.23 22.07 29.15
N ASP A 163 3.96 20.95 29.08
CA ASP A 163 4.68 20.38 30.20
C ASP A 163 5.92 21.20 30.60
N CYS A 164 6.43 22.06 29.71
CA CYS A 164 7.51 23.01 30.05
C CYS A 164 7.15 24.01 31.17
N GLY A 165 5.85 24.25 31.41
CA GLY A 165 5.37 25.10 32.50
C GLY A 165 5.77 26.58 32.38
N HIS A 166 6.08 27.23 33.51
CA HIS A 166 6.38 28.67 33.58
C HIS A 166 7.73 28.97 34.28
N GLY A 167 8.29 30.16 34.03
CA GLY A 167 9.53 30.64 34.66
C GLY A 167 10.81 30.36 33.84
N LEU A 168 11.99 30.62 34.43
CA LEU A 168 13.28 30.52 33.72
C LEU A 168 13.60 29.12 33.16
N LYS A 169 13.16 28.06 33.85
CA LYS A 169 13.31 26.68 33.35
C LYS A 169 12.45 26.43 32.11
N ALA A 170 11.29 27.07 32.01
CA ALA A 170 10.42 26.98 30.85
C ALA A 170 11.08 27.59 29.62
N VAL A 171 11.79 28.72 29.73
CA VAL A 171 12.50 29.35 28.61
C VAL A 171 13.48 28.37 27.94
N LYS A 172 14.32 27.69 28.73
CA LYS A 172 15.27 26.70 28.20
C LYS A 172 14.58 25.48 27.58
N CYS A 173 13.48 25.03 28.18
CA CYS A 173 12.67 23.91 27.68
C CYS A 173 12.04 24.26 26.32
N LEU A 174 11.36 25.40 26.25
CA LEU A 174 10.69 25.93 25.07
C LEU A 174 11.69 26.22 23.94
N ALA A 175 12.85 26.83 24.22
CA ALA A 175 13.88 27.05 23.19
C ALA A 175 14.40 25.74 22.57
N LYS A 176 14.55 24.67 23.38
CA LYS A 176 14.92 23.34 22.87
C LYS A 176 13.81 22.74 22.00
N LEU A 177 12.55 22.93 22.38
CA LEU A 177 11.41 22.48 21.57
C LEU A 177 11.28 23.27 20.27
N ALA A 178 11.47 24.59 20.29
CA ALA A 178 11.46 25.42 19.09
C ALA A 178 12.49 24.91 18.07
N ALA A 179 13.74 24.68 18.48
CA ALA A 179 14.77 24.12 17.60
C ALA A 179 14.43 22.71 17.06
N LYS A 180 13.76 21.87 17.87
CA LYS A 180 13.25 20.56 17.43
C LYS A 180 12.16 20.74 16.36
N ILE A 181 11.19 21.60 16.60
CA ILE A 181 10.09 21.89 15.66
C ILE A 181 10.64 22.47 14.35
N GLU A 182 11.56 23.43 14.40
CA GLU A 182 12.20 24.02 13.22
C GLU A 182 12.88 22.95 12.35
N LYS A 183 13.58 22.01 12.97
CA LYS A 183 14.14 20.86 12.26
C LYS A 183 13.03 20.00 11.65
N ASP A 184 12.04 19.65 12.45
CA ASP A 184 10.93 18.76 12.07
C ASP A 184 10.08 19.33 10.92
N ILE A 185 9.95 20.66 10.80
CA ILE A 185 9.28 21.35 9.68
C ILE A 185 9.85 20.91 8.34
N THR A 186 11.15 20.59 8.29
CA THR A 186 11.81 20.15 7.06
C THR A 186 11.97 18.64 6.99
N THR A 187 12.29 17.99 8.10
CA THR A 187 12.64 16.56 8.09
C THR A 187 11.43 15.64 8.06
N LEU A 188 10.33 15.98 8.73
CA LEU A 188 9.14 15.12 8.75
C LEU A 188 8.42 15.07 7.39
N PRO A 189 8.16 16.21 6.70
CA PRO A 189 7.59 16.17 5.36
C PRO A 189 8.43 15.36 4.37
N ALA A 190 9.76 15.57 4.37
CA ALA A 190 10.67 14.83 3.50
C ALA A 190 10.67 13.32 3.80
N LYS A 191 10.58 12.94 5.08
CA LYS A 191 10.45 11.52 5.47
C LYS A 191 9.13 10.93 4.98
N ILE A 192 8.00 11.61 5.18
CA ILE A 192 6.68 11.17 4.69
C ILE A 192 6.70 10.96 3.18
N GLU A 193 7.24 11.92 2.42
CA GLU A 193 7.35 11.82 0.97
C GLU A 193 8.25 10.63 0.56
N ALA A 194 9.37 10.41 1.25
CA ALA A 194 10.27 9.28 0.98
C ALA A 194 9.62 7.92 1.28
N ASP A 195 8.93 7.79 2.42
CA ASP A 195 8.24 6.56 2.83
C ASP A 195 7.09 6.24 1.86
N ALA A 196 6.36 7.27 1.40
CA ALA A 196 5.31 7.11 0.38
C ALA A 196 5.88 6.65 -0.97
N VAL A 197 6.99 7.23 -1.42
CA VAL A 197 7.67 6.80 -2.66
C VAL A 197 8.16 5.36 -2.55
N ALA A 198 8.78 4.99 -1.42
CA ALA A 198 9.24 3.62 -1.20
C ALA A 198 8.07 2.63 -1.23
N THR A 199 6.96 2.96 -0.57
CA THR A 199 5.74 2.15 -0.55
C THR A 199 5.09 2.05 -1.94
N ALA A 200 4.98 3.16 -2.68
CA ALA A 200 4.49 3.16 -4.05
C ALA A 200 5.36 2.30 -4.98
N ALA A 201 6.67 2.23 -4.74
CA ALA A 201 7.58 1.35 -5.47
C ALA A 201 7.29 -0.13 -5.16
N LEU A 202 7.06 -0.50 -3.90
CA LEU A 202 6.64 -1.86 -3.52
C LEU A 202 5.33 -2.26 -4.19
N ILE A 203 4.34 -1.36 -4.22
CA ILE A 203 3.06 -1.57 -4.92
C ILE A 203 3.31 -1.79 -6.42
N THR A 204 4.14 -0.95 -7.05
CA THR A 204 4.45 -1.07 -8.48
C THR A 204 5.19 -2.37 -8.83
N GLN A 205 5.98 -2.91 -7.91
CA GLN A 205 6.67 -4.20 -8.09
C GLN A 205 5.71 -5.40 -8.16
N LEU A 206 4.43 -5.23 -7.83
CA LEU A 206 3.41 -6.28 -7.98
C LEU A 206 2.92 -6.44 -9.42
N VAL A 207 3.12 -5.44 -10.29
CA VAL A 207 2.68 -5.48 -11.69
C VAL A 207 3.26 -6.69 -12.46
N PRO A 208 4.57 -6.96 -12.42
CA PRO A 208 5.13 -8.16 -13.07
C PRO A 208 4.57 -9.47 -12.51
N ASN A 209 4.15 -9.52 -11.25
CA ASN A 209 3.54 -10.71 -10.66
C ASN A 209 2.14 -10.96 -11.22
N ILE A 210 1.36 -9.89 -11.44
CA ILE A 210 0.05 -9.97 -12.10
C ILE A 210 0.20 -10.49 -13.54
N GLU A 211 1.14 -9.92 -14.30
CA GLU A 211 1.43 -10.37 -15.67
C GLU A 211 1.86 -11.85 -15.68
N LYS A 212 2.67 -12.25 -14.69
CA LYS A 212 3.08 -13.64 -14.50
C LYS A 212 1.90 -14.57 -14.17
N CYS A 213 0.97 -14.16 -13.30
CA CYS A 213 -0.25 -14.94 -13.01
C CYS A 213 -0.98 -15.29 -14.31
N ALA A 214 -1.22 -14.31 -15.17
CA ALA A 214 -1.85 -14.53 -16.47
C ALA A 214 -1.03 -15.45 -17.38
N SER A 215 0.25 -15.16 -17.58
CA SER A 215 1.12 -15.94 -18.46
C SER A 215 1.22 -17.40 -18.01
N ASP A 216 1.40 -17.64 -16.71
CA ASP A 216 1.55 -18.99 -16.17
C ASP A 216 0.24 -19.79 -16.33
N LYS A 217 -0.92 -19.19 -16.04
CA LYS A 217 -2.22 -19.88 -16.10
C LYS A 217 -2.69 -20.15 -17.52
N THR A 218 -2.53 -19.18 -18.43
CA THR A 218 -2.81 -19.37 -19.86
C THR A 218 -1.93 -20.47 -20.48
N SER A 219 -0.63 -20.47 -20.18
CA SER A 219 0.29 -21.51 -20.67
C SER A 219 -0.02 -22.88 -20.10
N ALA A 220 -0.39 -22.95 -18.81
CA ALA A 220 -0.74 -24.22 -18.17
C ALA A 220 -2.02 -24.83 -18.75
N LEU A 221 -3.04 -24.01 -19.03
CA LEU A 221 -4.26 -24.43 -19.74
C LEU A 221 -3.94 -25.04 -21.11
N GLU A 222 -3.12 -24.35 -21.91
CA GLU A 222 -2.75 -24.81 -23.25
C GLU A 222 -2.00 -26.14 -23.20
N ASN A 223 -0.95 -26.23 -22.38
CA ASN A 223 -0.14 -27.44 -22.25
C ASN A 223 -0.97 -28.64 -21.75
N GLU A 224 -1.78 -28.46 -20.71
CA GLU A 224 -2.59 -29.55 -20.15
C GLU A 224 -3.69 -29.99 -21.13
N GLY A 225 -4.31 -29.05 -21.84
CA GLY A 225 -5.28 -29.35 -22.88
C GLY A 225 -4.68 -30.15 -24.04
N GLU A 226 -3.50 -29.76 -24.52
CA GLU A 226 -2.77 -30.49 -25.57
C GLU A 226 -2.37 -31.91 -25.12
N GLU A 227 -1.91 -32.07 -23.88
CA GLU A 227 -1.57 -33.39 -23.33
C GLU A 227 -2.79 -34.33 -23.29
N ILE A 228 -3.95 -33.81 -22.88
CA ILE A 228 -5.21 -34.56 -22.86
C ILE A 228 -5.62 -34.95 -24.29
N LEU A 229 -5.61 -34.01 -25.23
CA LEU A 229 -5.94 -34.29 -26.63
C LEU A 229 -5.01 -35.32 -27.27
N LYS A 230 -3.71 -35.23 -26.98
CA LYS A 230 -2.73 -36.22 -27.43
C LYS A 230 -3.06 -37.62 -26.90
N LYS A 231 -3.42 -37.73 -25.62
CA LYS A 231 -3.82 -39.00 -25.00
C LYS A 231 -5.06 -39.58 -25.67
N ILE A 232 -6.11 -38.77 -25.86
CA ILE A 232 -7.33 -39.17 -26.59
C ILE A 232 -6.96 -39.61 -28.01
N GLY A 233 -6.17 -38.81 -28.73
CA GLY A 233 -5.76 -39.08 -30.11
C GLY A 233 -5.01 -40.41 -30.27
N VAL A 234 -4.10 -40.75 -29.35
CA VAL A 234 -3.40 -42.05 -29.34
C VAL A 234 -4.37 -43.21 -29.12
N CYS A 235 -5.33 -43.06 -28.20
CA CYS A 235 -6.36 -44.08 -27.96
C CYS A 235 -7.25 -44.29 -29.19
N VAL A 236 -7.76 -43.21 -29.78
CA VAL A 236 -8.58 -43.24 -31.00
C VAL A 236 -7.83 -43.89 -32.16
N ALA A 237 -6.57 -43.50 -32.39
CA ALA A 237 -5.74 -44.09 -33.44
C ALA A 237 -5.55 -45.60 -33.25
N THR A 238 -5.35 -46.06 -32.01
CA THR A 238 -5.21 -47.49 -31.70
C THR A 238 -6.49 -48.25 -32.04
N LYS A 239 -7.65 -47.71 -31.68
CA LYS A 239 -8.96 -48.34 -31.95
C LYS A 239 -9.31 -48.39 -33.45
N ILE A 240 -8.77 -47.47 -34.27
CA ILE A 240 -9.00 -47.45 -35.73
C ILE A 240 -8.19 -48.54 -36.46
N VAL A 241 -7.02 -48.91 -35.94
CA VAL A 241 -6.13 -49.88 -36.60
C VAL A 241 -6.50 -51.33 -36.27
N THR A 242 -7.16 -51.57 -35.14
CA THR A 242 -7.66 -52.89 -34.69
C THR A 242 -9.05 -53.21 -35.24
#